data_AF-A0A2E4DSZ5-F1
#
_entry.id   AF-A0A2E4DSZ5-F1
#
_cell.length_a   1.000
_cell.length_b   1.000
_cell.length_c   1.000
_cell.angle_alpha   90.00
_cell.angle_beta   90.00
_cell.angle_gamma   90.00
#
_symmetry.space_group_name_H-M   'P 1'
#
loop_
_entity.id
_entity.type
_entity.pdbx_description
1 polymer ?
#
loop_
_entity_poly.entity_id
_entity_poly.type
_entity_poly.pdbx_seq_one_letter_code
_entity_poly.pdbx_strand_id
1 'polypeptide(L)'
;MTNALWGLKTNAIFDAWSIEHILCGFSVGKIVLETNRRISNKYFGLNLGDVQKNYVNLISILFLAYFWETIEHYLETGLVGNVVSNWFQGVEFWANRLVTDPLMMILGYYLAQRFPRLVNPARVCSIVWFFVHVFVFPHSMYLHVYFAST
;
A
#
# COMPACT_ATOMS: atom_id res chain seq x y z
N MET A 1 16.36 16.87 9.09
CA MET A 1 15.65 16.74 7.80
C MET A 1 15.44 15.28 7.38
N THR A 2 16.38 14.37 7.63
CA THR A 2 16.24 12.92 7.33
C THR A 2 15.04 12.26 8.02
N ASN A 3 14.78 12.56 9.29
CA ASN A 3 13.69 11.94 10.06
C ASN A 3 12.27 12.35 9.59
N ALA A 4 12.14 13.42 8.81
CA ALA A 4 10.87 13.84 8.22
C ALA A 4 10.62 13.15 6.86
N LEU A 5 11.68 12.65 6.21
CA LEU A 5 11.58 11.90 4.96
C LEU A 5 11.41 10.41 5.24
N TRP A 6 12.25 9.81 6.08
CA TRP A 6 12.20 8.39 6.41
C TRP A 6 12.30 8.19 7.92
N GLY A 7 11.32 7.51 8.52
CA GLY A 7 11.31 7.32 9.96
C GLY A 7 9.98 6.82 10.52
N LEU A 8 9.69 7.24 11.76
CA LEU A 8 8.44 6.89 12.41
C LEU A 8 7.26 7.49 11.65
N LYS A 9 6.23 6.68 11.38
CA LYS A 9 5.04 7.03 10.61
C LYS A 9 4.31 8.27 11.10
N THR A 10 4.45 8.63 12.38
CA THR A 10 3.80 9.81 12.98
C THR A 10 4.41 11.13 12.49
N ASN A 11 5.64 11.09 11.98
CA ASN A 11 6.42 12.29 11.64
C ASN A 11 7.05 12.25 10.24
N ALA A 12 7.17 11.07 9.63
CA ALA A 12 7.88 10.86 8.37
C ALA A 12 6.92 10.73 7.19
N ILE A 13 7.39 11.17 6.03
CA ILE A 13 6.68 11.05 4.73
C ILE A 13 6.77 9.62 4.19
N PHE A 14 7.80 8.86 4.54
CA PHE A 14 7.97 7.45 4.21
C PHE A 14 8.31 6.67 5.47
N ASP A 15 7.87 5.42 5.49
CA ASP A 15 8.17 4.51 6.58
C ASP A 15 8.36 3.06 6.07
N ALA A 16 8.40 2.11 7.01
CA ALA A 16 8.59 0.70 6.66
C ALA A 16 7.40 0.14 5.87
N TRP A 17 6.20 0.69 6.06
CA TRP A 17 4.97 0.26 5.40
C TRP A 17 4.83 0.83 4.00
N SER A 18 5.51 1.92 3.66
CA SER A 18 5.64 2.38 2.27
C SER A 18 6.18 1.28 1.32
N ILE A 19 7.03 0.36 1.82
CA ILE A 19 7.50 -0.82 1.04
C ILE A 19 6.34 -1.79 0.80
N GLU A 20 5.54 -2.04 1.84
CA GLU A 20 4.37 -2.92 1.75
C GLU A 20 3.36 -2.38 0.74
N HIS A 21 3.15 -1.06 0.69
CA HIS A 21 2.28 -0.43 -0.30
C HIS A 21 2.76 -0.61 -1.75
N ILE A 22 4.08 -0.61 -1.98
CA ILE A 22 4.62 -0.98 -3.30
C ILE A 22 4.31 -2.44 -3.62
N LEU A 23 4.58 -3.36 -2.69
CA LEU A 23 4.36 -4.81 -2.89
C LEU A 23 2.87 -5.13 -3.10
N CYS A 24 1.98 -4.50 -2.34
CA CYS A 24 0.54 -4.55 -2.51
C CYS A 24 0.12 -3.95 -3.86
N GLY A 25 0.74 -2.85 -4.29
CA GLY A 25 0.54 -2.22 -5.60
C GLY A 25 0.80 -3.18 -6.77
N PHE A 26 1.77 -4.09 -6.67
CA PHE A 26 1.97 -5.13 -7.69
C PHE A 26 0.76 -6.06 -7.82
N SER A 27 0.23 -6.48 -6.67
CA SER A 27 -0.85 -7.46 -6.58
C SER A 27 -2.19 -6.86 -6.98
N VAL A 28 -2.55 -5.75 -6.33
CA VAL A 28 -3.78 -5.00 -6.57
C VAL A 28 -3.79 -4.46 -7.99
N GLY A 29 -2.66 -3.90 -8.45
CA GLY A 29 -2.54 -3.38 -9.81
C GLY A 29 -2.82 -4.42 -10.89
N LYS A 30 -2.31 -5.65 -10.73
CA LYS A 30 -2.62 -6.75 -11.66
C LYS A 30 -4.09 -7.15 -11.60
N ILE A 31 -4.67 -7.26 -10.41
CA ILE A 31 -6.09 -7.63 -10.23
C ILE A 31 -7.01 -6.57 -10.87
N VAL A 32 -6.73 -5.29 -10.62
CA VAL A 32 -7.48 -4.17 -11.20
C VAL A 32 -7.41 -4.20 -12.72
N LEU A 33 -6.21 -4.37 -13.28
CA LEU A 33 -6.01 -4.43 -14.73
C LEU A 33 -6.81 -5.57 -15.36
N GLU A 34 -6.73 -6.77 -14.80
CA GLU A 34 -7.47 -7.94 -15.31
C GLU A 34 -8.98 -7.76 -15.16
N THR A 35 -9.43 -7.20 -14.03
CA THR A 35 -10.86 -7.00 -13.75
C THR A 35 -11.46 -5.95 -14.68
N ASN A 36 -10.81 -4.80 -14.82
CA ASN A 36 -11.27 -3.74 -15.70
C ASN A 36 -11.28 -4.18 -17.16
N ARG A 37 -10.27 -4.95 -17.61
CA ARG A 37 -10.27 -5.55 -18.95
C ARG A 37 -11.45 -6.51 -19.15
N ARG A 38 -11.72 -7.39 -18.19
CA ARG A 38 -12.85 -8.33 -18.26
C ARG A 38 -14.20 -7.60 -18.30
N ILE A 39 -14.39 -6.59 -17.44
CA ILE A 39 -15.64 -5.81 -17.38
C ILE A 39 -15.84 -5.03 -18.68
N SER A 40 -14.81 -4.33 -19.16
CA SER A 40 -14.90 -3.51 -20.36
C SER A 40 -15.22 -4.34 -21.60
N ASN A 41 -14.52 -5.46 -21.77
CA ASN A 41 -14.79 -6.40 -22.87
C ASN A 41 -16.22 -6.97 -22.79
N LYS A 42 -16.68 -7.35 -21.59
CA LYS A 42 -17.99 -8.00 -21.40
C LYS A 42 -19.17 -7.06 -21.62
N TYR A 43 -19.10 -5.84 -21.08
CA TYR A 43 -20.25 -4.93 -21.03
C TYR A 43 -20.25 -3.85 -22.11
N PHE A 44 -19.07 -3.45 -22.58
CA PHE A 44 -18.94 -2.34 -23.53
C PHE A 44 -18.38 -2.76 -24.89
N GLY A 45 -17.94 -4.02 -25.04
CA GLY A 45 -17.32 -4.52 -26.27
C GLY A 45 -16.02 -3.79 -26.64
N LEU A 46 -15.45 -3.01 -25.70
CA LEU A 46 -14.24 -2.23 -25.90
C LEU A 46 -13.04 -3.13 -25.69
N ASN A 47 -12.22 -3.32 -26.72
CA ASN A 47 -10.88 -3.88 -26.53
C ASN A 47 -9.99 -2.82 -25.89
N LEU A 48 -9.94 -2.81 -24.55
CA LEU A 48 -9.01 -1.98 -23.77
C LEU A 48 -7.52 -2.26 -24.06
N GLY A 49 -7.21 -3.21 -24.95
CA GLY A 49 -5.86 -3.43 -25.47
C GLY A 49 -5.29 -2.25 -26.26
N ASP A 50 -6.15 -1.41 -26.86
CA ASP A 50 -5.72 -0.30 -27.75
C ASP A 50 -5.70 1.07 -27.05
N VAL A 51 -6.36 1.22 -25.90
CA VAL A 51 -6.45 2.51 -25.21
C VAL A 51 -5.38 2.59 -24.13
N GLN A 52 -4.20 3.08 -24.51
CA GLN A 52 -3.06 3.41 -23.63
C GLN A 52 -3.38 4.39 -22.47
N LYS A 53 -4.63 4.88 -22.36
CA LYS A 53 -5.04 5.84 -21.33
C LYS A 53 -5.63 5.08 -20.13
N ASN A 54 -4.73 4.62 -19.27
CA ASN A 54 -4.97 3.83 -18.05
C ASN A 54 -5.72 4.57 -16.90
N TYR A 55 -6.50 5.62 -17.18
CA TYR A 55 -7.16 6.43 -16.14
C TYR A 55 -8.12 5.61 -15.27
N VAL A 56 -8.88 4.69 -15.87
CA VAL A 56 -9.80 3.83 -15.11
C VAL A 56 -9.04 2.96 -14.11
N ASN A 57 -7.93 2.35 -14.53
CA ASN A 57 -7.08 1.56 -13.64
C ASN A 57 -6.48 2.41 -12.52
N LEU A 58 -5.98 3.61 -12.84
CA LEU A 58 -5.42 4.54 -11.85
C LEU A 58 -6.46 5.00 -10.84
N ILE A 59 -7.66 5.37 -11.29
CA ILE A 59 -8.77 5.76 -10.42
C ILE A 59 -9.16 4.59 -9.51
N SER A 60 -9.27 3.38 -10.04
CA SER A 60 -9.57 2.18 -9.23
C SER A 60 -8.50 1.92 -8.17
N ILE A 61 -7.21 2.07 -8.51
CA ILE A 61 -6.11 1.86 -7.56
C ILE A 61 -6.11 2.94 -6.49
N LEU A 62 -6.25 4.22 -6.86
CA LEU A 62 -6.34 5.32 -5.92
C LEU A 62 -7.54 5.17 -4.98
N PHE A 63 -8.69 4.75 -5.51
CA PHE A 63 -9.87 4.47 -4.69
C PHE A 63 -9.58 3.38 -3.65
N LEU A 64 -8.96 2.27 -4.06
CA LEU A 64 -8.59 1.19 -3.13
C LEU A 64 -7.53 1.64 -2.11
N ALA A 65 -6.56 2.45 -2.52
CA ALA A 65 -5.57 3.04 -1.63
C ALA A 65 -6.26 3.89 -0.55
N TYR A 66 -7.02 4.92 -0.95
CA TYR A 66 -7.71 5.79 0.00
C TYR A 66 -8.76 5.06 0.85
N PHE A 67 -9.39 4.01 0.31
CA PHE A 67 -10.28 3.16 1.08
C PHE A 67 -9.52 2.42 2.20
N TRP A 68 -8.34 1.87 1.89
CA TRP A 68 -7.48 1.25 2.90
C TRP A 68 -6.97 2.25 3.93
N GLU A 69 -6.44 3.40 3.49
CA GLU A 69 -5.97 4.49 4.36
C GLU A 69 -7.07 4.95 5.34
N THR A 70 -8.32 4.98 4.86
CA THR A 70 -9.46 5.28 5.72
C THR A 70 -9.62 4.21 6.80
N ILE A 71 -9.65 2.93 6.43
CA ILE A 71 -9.76 1.82 7.39
C ILE A 71 -8.63 1.87 8.41
N GLU A 72 -7.41 2.06 7.96
CA GLU A 72 -6.25 2.14 8.83
C GLU A 72 -6.37 3.29 9.83
N HIS A 73 -6.81 4.47 9.41
CA HIS A 73 -7.05 5.58 10.33
C HIS A 73 -8.08 5.22 11.43
N TYR A 74 -9.13 4.46 11.09
CA TYR A 74 -10.10 3.94 12.08
C TYR A 74 -9.45 2.94 13.06
N LEU A 75 -8.50 2.12 12.58
CA LEU A 75 -7.75 1.19 13.43
C LEU A 75 -6.79 1.93 14.37
N GLU A 76 -6.11 2.95 13.87
CA GLU A 76 -5.16 3.79 14.62
C GLU A 76 -5.82 4.59 15.74
N THR A 77 -6.99 5.17 15.47
CA THR A 77 -7.76 5.97 16.42
C THR A 77 -8.40 5.14 17.54
N GLY A 78 -8.31 3.81 17.48
CA GLY A 78 -8.79 2.91 18.53
C GLY A 78 -10.28 2.63 18.46
N LEU A 79 -10.96 3.00 17.37
CA LEU A 79 -12.39 2.71 17.18
C LEU A 79 -12.68 1.20 17.08
N VAL A 80 -11.65 0.38 16.79
CA VAL A 80 -11.71 -1.09 16.76
C VAL A 80 -11.14 -1.72 18.04
N GLY A 81 -10.62 -0.91 18.98
CA GLY A 81 -10.13 -1.34 20.28
C GLY A 81 -8.68 -0.95 20.56
N ASN A 82 -8.37 -0.79 21.86
CA ASN A 82 -7.08 -0.28 22.32
C ASN A 82 -5.89 -1.19 21.97
N VAL A 83 -6.10 -2.51 21.87
CA VAL A 83 -5.04 -3.45 21.49
C VAL A 83 -4.51 -3.14 20.09
N VAL A 84 -5.42 -2.87 19.15
CA VAL A 84 -5.07 -2.57 17.76
C VAL A 84 -4.41 -1.20 17.66
N SER A 85 -4.99 -0.17 18.28
CA SER A 85 -4.39 1.18 18.31
C SER A 85 -2.99 1.17 18.93
N ASN A 86 -2.78 0.42 20.01
CA ASN A 86 -1.46 0.25 20.63
C ASN A 86 -0.47 -0.45 19.69
N TRP A 87 -0.90 -1.43 18.89
CA TRP A 87 -0.02 -2.05 17.90
C TRP A 87 0.37 -1.06 16.78
N PHE A 88 -0.53 -0.15 16.39
CA PHE A 88 -0.25 0.89 15.41
C PHE A 88 0.69 1.98 15.94
N GLN A 89 0.81 2.21 17.26
CA GLN A 89 1.72 3.20 17.86
C GLN A 89 1.47 4.65 17.37
N GLY A 90 0.20 5.03 17.30
CA GLY A 90 -0.23 6.40 16.97
C GLY A 90 -0.74 6.55 15.54
N VAL A 91 -1.11 7.80 15.23
CA VAL A 91 -1.72 8.18 13.95
C VAL A 91 -0.64 8.58 12.96
N GLU A 92 -0.75 8.06 11.75
CA GLU A 92 0.16 8.36 10.66
C GLU A 92 0.16 9.83 10.21
N PHE A 93 1.32 10.30 9.78
CA PHE A 93 1.52 11.64 9.25
C PHE A 93 0.66 11.84 8.00
N TRP A 94 -0.03 12.98 7.95
CA TRP A 94 -1.01 13.26 6.88
C TRP A 94 -0.42 13.13 5.48
N ALA A 95 0.86 13.49 5.28
CA ALA A 95 1.49 13.43 3.97
C ALA A 95 1.89 11.99 3.59
N ASN A 96 2.19 11.13 4.55
CA ASN A 96 2.38 9.70 4.27
C ASN A 96 1.06 9.12 3.76
N ARG A 97 0.02 9.20 4.61
CA ARG A 97 -1.34 8.71 4.38
C ARG A 97 -1.99 9.22 3.09
N LEU A 98 -1.98 10.54 2.86
CA LEU A 98 -2.74 11.14 1.75
C LEU A 98 -1.98 11.20 0.44
N VAL A 99 -0.65 11.12 0.47
CA VAL A 99 0.21 11.35 -0.70
C VAL A 99 1.12 10.16 -0.94
N THR A 100 2.06 9.87 -0.04
CA THR A 100 3.09 8.87 -0.27
C THR A 100 2.51 7.49 -0.51
N ASP A 101 1.66 7.05 0.39
CA ASP A 101 1.14 5.68 0.41
C ASP A 101 0.29 5.36 -0.83
N PRO A 102 -0.67 6.21 -1.24
CA PRO A 102 -1.32 6.07 -2.55
C PRO A 102 -0.36 6.10 -3.74
N LEU A 103 0.69 6.94 -3.69
CA LEU A 103 1.70 6.97 -4.75
C LEU A 103 2.57 5.70 -4.79
N MET A 104 2.86 5.09 -3.64
CA MET A 104 3.58 3.83 -3.56
C MET A 104 2.76 2.68 -4.13
N MET A 105 1.45 2.65 -3.91
CA MET A 105 0.55 1.71 -4.58
C MET A 105 0.54 1.91 -6.11
N ILE A 106 0.49 3.15 -6.58
CA ILE A 106 0.58 3.47 -8.02
C ILE A 106 1.93 3.03 -8.58
N LEU A 107 3.03 3.26 -7.86
CA LEU A 107 4.37 2.83 -8.26
C LEU A 107 4.41 1.30 -8.41
N GLY A 108 3.89 0.54 -7.44
CA GLY A 108 3.76 -0.91 -7.53
C GLY A 108 2.95 -1.37 -8.76
N TYR A 109 1.87 -0.67 -9.09
CA TYR A 109 1.08 -0.95 -10.30
C TYR A 109 1.87 -0.76 -11.60
N TYR A 110 2.60 0.35 -11.73
CA TYR A 110 3.42 0.60 -12.91
C TYR A 110 4.58 -0.42 -13.01
N LEU A 111 5.18 -0.78 -11.87
CA LEU A 111 6.20 -1.82 -11.82
C LEU A 111 5.64 -3.19 -12.20
N ALA A 112 4.42 -3.54 -11.80
CA ALA A 112 3.78 -4.80 -12.22
C ALA A 112 3.51 -4.87 -13.72
N GLN A 113 3.15 -3.75 -14.36
CA GLN A 113 3.02 -3.69 -15.81
C GLN A 113 4.37 -3.83 -16.51
N ARG A 114 5.41 -3.19 -15.98
CA ARG A 114 6.76 -3.24 -16.56
C ARG A 114 7.44 -4.58 -16.36
N PHE A 115 7.24 -5.20 -15.20
CA PHE A 115 7.87 -6.46 -14.78
C PHE A 115 6.83 -7.48 -14.28
N PRO A 116 5.97 -8.04 -15.15
CA PRO A 116 4.89 -8.95 -14.73
C PRO A 116 5.38 -10.22 -14.01
N ARG A 117 6.62 -10.64 -14.27
CA ARG A 117 7.26 -11.79 -13.60
C ARG A 117 7.49 -11.55 -12.11
N LEU A 118 7.62 -10.29 -11.68
CA LEU A 118 7.84 -9.93 -10.28
C LEU A 118 6.55 -9.92 -9.44
N VAL A 119 5.37 -10.05 -10.05
CA VAL A 119 4.10 -10.00 -9.29
C VAL A 119 4.00 -11.15 -8.28
N ASN A 120 4.35 -12.37 -8.66
CA ASN A 120 4.28 -13.52 -7.74
C ASN A 120 5.35 -13.41 -6.62
N PRO A 121 6.62 -13.09 -6.91
CA PRO A 121 7.58 -12.74 -5.86
C PRO A 121 7.10 -11.64 -4.92
N ALA A 122 6.56 -10.54 -5.47
CA ALA A 122 6.06 -9.42 -4.66
C ALA A 122 4.91 -9.85 -3.72
N ARG A 123 4.01 -10.72 -4.17
CA ARG A 123 2.96 -11.32 -3.31
C ARG A 123 3.54 -12.12 -2.16
N VAL A 124 4.52 -12.97 -2.45
CA VAL A 124 5.19 -13.76 -1.40
C VAL A 124 5.89 -12.84 -0.41
N CYS A 125 6.64 -11.85 -0.91
CA CYS A 125 7.30 -10.86 -0.06
C CYS A 125 6.32 -10.08 0.80
N SER A 126 5.19 -9.62 0.25
CA SER A 126 4.14 -8.88 0.99
C SER A 126 3.52 -9.74 2.08
N ILE A 127 3.17 -11.00 1.78
CA ILE A 127 2.62 -11.93 2.78
C ILE A 127 3.65 -12.18 3.89
N VAL A 128 4.91 -12.42 3.54
CA VAL A 128 5.98 -12.63 4.52
C VAL A 128 6.21 -11.38 5.36
N TRP A 129 6.28 -10.21 4.73
CA TRP A 129 6.47 -8.92 5.38
C TRP A 129 5.36 -8.66 6.40
N PHE A 130 4.10 -8.78 5.97
CA PHE A 130 2.93 -8.63 6.82
C PHE A 130 2.93 -9.64 7.97
N PHE A 131 3.19 -10.92 7.68
CA PHE A 131 3.21 -11.97 8.71
C PHE A 131 4.26 -11.70 9.78
N VAL A 132 5.47 -11.32 9.38
CA VAL A 132 6.55 -10.98 10.33
C VAL A 132 6.16 -9.77 11.19
N HIS A 133 5.64 -8.69 10.59
CA HIS A 133 5.30 -7.49 11.35
C HIS A 133 4.12 -7.67 12.30
N VAL A 134 3.17 -8.53 11.96
CA VAL A 134 1.98 -8.78 12.80
C VAL A 134 2.26 -9.79 13.91
N PHE A 135 2.98 -10.89 13.63
CA PHE A 135 3.12 -12.00 14.57
C PHE A 135 4.46 -12.03 15.31
N VAL A 136 5.52 -11.41 14.76
CA VAL A 136 6.86 -11.44 15.37
C VAL A 136 7.14 -10.13 16.11
N PHE A 137 6.76 -8.99 15.53
CA PHE A 137 7.04 -7.69 16.14
C PHE A 137 5.96 -7.26 17.15
N PRO A 138 6.36 -6.61 18.25
CA PRO A 138 5.43 -6.17 19.29
C PRO A 138 4.52 -5.03 18.81
N HIS A 139 4.94 -4.27 17.79
CA HIS A 139 4.17 -3.20 17.18
C HIS A 139 4.62 -2.94 15.74
N SER A 140 3.74 -2.31 14.96
CA SER A 140 3.92 -2.01 13.52
C SER A 140 5.20 -1.24 13.18
N MET A 141 5.65 -0.37 14.08
CA MET A 141 6.82 0.51 13.89
C MET A 141 8.13 -0.02 14.48
N TYR A 142 8.18 -1.30 14.88
CA TYR A 142 9.30 -1.85 15.65
C TYR A 142 10.65 -1.76 14.95
N LEU A 143 10.68 -1.94 13.62
CA LEU A 143 11.92 -1.81 12.83
C LEU A 143 12.56 -0.43 12.98
N HIS A 144 11.76 0.64 12.96
CA HIS A 144 12.30 2.01 13.09
C HIS A 144 12.85 2.28 14.49
N VAL A 145 12.28 1.67 15.54
CA VAL A 145 12.83 1.75 16.90
C VAL A 145 14.18 1.01 16.98
N TYR A 146 14.27 -0.16 16.37
CA TYR A 146 15.49 -0.97 16.35
C TYR A 146 16.63 -0.27 15.56
N PHE A 147 16.35 0.26 14.37
CA PHE A 147 17.34 0.97 13.57
C PHE A 147 17.69 2.37 14.11
N ALA A 148 16.84 2.99 14.93
CA ALA A 148 17.17 4.24 15.62
C ALA A 148 18.01 4.03 16.90
N SER A 149 18.11 2.80 17.40
CA SER A 149 18.85 2.45 18.63
C SER A 149 20.19 1.74 18.35
N THR A 150 20.57 1.60 17.09
CA THR A 150 21.89 1.12 16.62
C THR A 150 22.67 2.27 15.99
#